data_AF-A0AAW9LHD9-F1
#
_entry.id   AF-A0AAW9LHD9-F1
#
_cell.length_a   1.000
_cell.length_b   1.000
_cell.length_c   1.000
_cell.angle_alpha   90.00
_cell.angle_beta   90.00
_cell.angle_gamma   90.00
#
_symmetry.space_group_name_H-M   'P 1'
#
loop_
_entity.id
_entity.type
_entity.pdbx_description
1 polymer ?
#
loop_
_entity_poly.entity_id
_entity_poly.type
_entity_poly.pdbx_seq_one_letter_code
_entity_poly.pdbx_strand_id
1 'polypeptide(L)' 'MTENSPDPRLSGEFLRRPTSDVTLVGVVHDHPASIYRVQHVVTDRDPDVLALELPPTALPLFETYAQDDRTPPVFGER' A
#
# COMPACT_ATOMS: atom_id res chain seq x y z
N MET A 1 32.97 -3.35 9.17
CA MET A 1 31.80 -3.73 10.00
C MET A 1 30.65 -2.86 9.54
N THR A 2 29.83 -3.32 8.60
CA THR A 2 28.59 -2.65 8.25
C THR A 2 27.52 -3.21 9.16
N GLU A 3 27.14 -2.45 10.18
CA GLU A 3 25.91 -2.73 10.93
C GLU A 3 24.75 -2.61 9.92
N ASN A 4 24.21 -3.76 9.51
CA ASN A 4 23.02 -3.84 8.70
C ASN A 4 21.81 -3.58 9.61
N SER A 5 21.71 -2.34 10.09
CA SER A 5 20.57 -1.91 10.90
C SER A 5 19.31 -2.04 10.04
N PRO A 6 18.25 -2.70 10.54
CA PRO A 6 17.01 -2.86 9.78
C PRO A 6 16.49 -1.48 9.36
N ASP A 7 16.00 -1.37 8.11
CA ASP A 7 15.48 -0.11 7.60
C ASP A 7 14.39 0.42 8.54
N PRO A 8 14.57 1.60 9.16
CA PRO A 8 13.62 2.11 10.15
C PRO A 8 12.23 2.35 9.54
N ARG A 9 12.13 2.49 8.22
CA ARG A 9 10.85 2.63 7.50
C ARG A 9 10.05 1.33 7.51
N LEU A 10 10.68 0.19 7.75
CA LEU A 10 10.10 -1.15 7.75
C LEU A 10 9.98 -1.77 9.15
N SER A 11 10.09 -0.96 10.20
CA SER A 11 9.98 -1.46 11.59
C SER A 11 8.59 -2.06 11.88
N GLY A 12 8.53 -2.96 12.86
CA GLY A 12 7.30 -3.64 13.28
C GLY A 12 6.20 -2.72 13.86
N GLU A 13 6.52 -1.44 14.11
CA GLU A 13 5.52 -0.44 14.46
C GLU A 13 4.55 -0.19 13.30
N PHE A 14 5.06 -0.21 12.07
CA PHE A 14 4.31 0.11 10.85
C PHE A 14 3.89 -1.12 10.05
N LEU A 15 4.46 -2.29 10.33
CA LEU A 15 4.12 -3.54 9.68
C LEU A 15 3.61 -4.54 10.72
N ARG A 16 2.34 -4.90 10.61
CA ARG A 16 1.71 -5.89 11.51
C ARG A 16 1.11 -7.03 10.71
N ARG A 17 1.18 -8.25 11.25
CA ARG A 17 0.53 -9.43 10.66
C ARG A 17 -0.56 -9.92 11.62
N PRO A 18 -1.80 -9.42 11.50
CA PRO A 18 -2.90 -9.88 12.35
C PRO A 18 -3.25 -11.35 12.11
N THR A 19 -3.00 -11.86 10.91
CA THR A 19 -3.11 -13.28 10.55
C THR A 19 -1.90 -13.71 9.69
N SER A 20 -1.82 -15.01 9.35
CA SER A 20 -0.81 -15.51 8.42
C SER A 20 -0.93 -14.90 7.03
N ASP A 21 -2.13 -14.52 6.59
CA ASP A 21 -2.37 -14.15 5.19
C ASP A 21 -2.53 -12.64 5.00
N VAL A 22 -2.61 -11.88 6.09
CA VAL A 22 -2.80 -10.43 6.05
C VAL A 22 -1.58 -9.72 6.60
N THR A 23 -1.03 -8.79 5.81
CA THR A 23 -0.04 -7.81 6.28
C THR A 23 -0.69 -6.43 6.28
N LEU A 24 -0.86 -5.86 7.48
CA LEU A 24 -1.31 -4.49 7.66
C LEU A 24 -0.11 -3.54 7.59
N VAL A 25 -0.19 -2.60 6.66
CA VAL A 25 0.83 -1.56 6.45
C VAL A 25 0.28 -0.22 6.94
N GLY A 26 0.81 0.26 8.06
CA GLY A 26 0.50 1.60 8.54
C GLY A 26 1.08 2.65 7.59
N VAL A 27 0.29 3.66 7.24
CA VAL A 27 0.70 4.76 6.37
C VAL A 27 0.35 6.09 6.99
N VAL A 28 1.23 7.07 6.76
CA VAL A 28 0.90 8.49 6.90
C VAL A 28 0.71 9.03 5.49
N HIS A 29 -0.43 9.69 5.24
CA HIS A 29 -0.73 10.31 3.95
C HIS A 29 0.39 11.26 3.52
N ASP A 30 0.72 11.24 2.23
CA ASP A 30 1.74 12.08 1.57
C ASP A 30 3.15 12.00 2.17
N HIS A 31 3.45 10.96 2.95
CA HIS A 31 4.77 10.78 3.55
C HIS A 31 5.66 9.85 2.69
N PRO A 32 6.84 10.29 2.21
CA PRO A 32 7.70 9.49 1.33
C PRO A 32 8.11 8.13 1.92
N ALA A 33 8.28 8.03 3.24
CA ALA A 33 8.56 6.76 3.89
C ALA A 33 7.40 5.76 3.80
N SER A 34 6.16 6.23 3.79
CA SER A 34 4.97 5.38 3.58
C SER A 34 4.97 4.80 2.16
N ILE A 35 5.26 5.65 1.16
CA ILE A 35 5.32 5.23 -0.26
C ILE A 35 6.38 4.13 -0.43
N TYR A 36 7.59 4.38 0.07
CA TYR A 36 8.67 3.38 0.02
C TYR A 36 8.27 2.07 0.70
N ARG A 37 7.69 2.16 1.90
CA ARG A 37 7.27 0.98 2.66
C ARG A 37 6.22 0.16 1.91
N VAL A 38 5.18 0.81 1.37
CA VAL A 38 4.13 0.12 0.61
C VAL A 38 4.70 -0.55 -0.63
N GLN A 39 5.50 0.16 -1.42
CA GLN A 39 6.13 -0.40 -2.62
C GLN A 39 7.02 -1.59 -2.28
N HIS A 40 7.82 -1.47 -1.22
CA HIS A 40 8.69 -2.55 -0.76
C HIS A 40 7.90 -3.78 -0.32
N VAL A 41 6.86 -3.61 0.50
CA VAL A 41 6.03 -4.72 0.99
C VAL A 41 5.26 -5.39 -0.13
N VAL A 42 4.66 -4.64 -1.06
CA VAL A 42 3.95 -5.20 -2.20
C VAL A 42 4.90 -6.02 -3.08
N THR A 43 6.10 -5.49 -3.35
CA THR A 43 7.11 -6.21 -4.15
C THR A 43 7.64 -7.46 -3.44
N ASP A 44 7.88 -7.40 -2.12
CA ASP A 44 8.39 -8.52 -1.33
C ASP A 44 7.35 -9.63 -1.13
N ARG A 45 6.07 -9.27 -0.98
CA ARG A 45 5.01 -10.20 -0.62
C ARG A 45 4.20 -10.71 -1.80
N ASP A 46 4.22 -9.99 -2.92
CA ASP A 46 3.48 -10.31 -4.14
C ASP A 46 2.02 -10.74 -3.85
N PRO A 47 1.22 -9.90 -3.17
CA PRO A 47 -0.11 -10.31 -2.74
C PRO A 47 -1.08 -10.35 -3.93
N ASP A 48 -1.96 -11.35 -3.95
CA ASP A 48 -3.07 -11.42 -4.92
C ASP A 48 -4.05 -10.25 -4.79
N VAL A 49 -4.15 -9.65 -3.59
CA VAL A 49 -5.09 -8.58 -3.27
C VAL A 49 -4.42 -7.48 -2.44
N LEU A 50 -4.55 -6.23 -2.87
CA LEU A 50 -4.18 -5.04 -2.11
C LEU A 50 -5.44 -4.30 -1.63
N ALA A 51 -5.75 -4.42 -0.34
CA ALA A 51 -6.84 -3.68 0.29
C ALA A 51 -6.39 -2.25 0.65
N LEU A 52 -7.26 -1.26 0.41
CA LEU A 52 -6.99 0.16 0.68
C LEU A 52 -8.00 0.72 1.68
N GLU A 53 -7.55 1.58 2.59
CA GLU A 53 -8.43 2.44 3.37
C GLU A 53 -8.88 3.61 2.49
N LEU A 54 -10.19 3.74 2.29
CA LEU A 54 -10.78 4.78 1.45
C LEU A 54 -11.96 5.42 2.17
N PRO A 55 -12.18 6.75 2.01
CA PRO A 55 -13.45 7.34 2.41
C PRO A 55 -14.57 6.77 1.55
N PRO A 56 -15.78 6.51 2.10
CA PRO A 56 -16.89 5.94 1.33
C PRO A 56 -17.25 6.71 0.05
N THR A 57 -17.01 8.03 0.04
CA THR A 57 -17.24 8.90 -1.12
C THR A 57 -16.30 8.64 -2.29
N ALA A 58 -15.11 8.07 -2.05
CA ALA A 58 -14.16 7.72 -3.09
C ALA A 58 -14.42 6.32 -3.69
N LEU A 59 -15.19 5.47 -3.00
CA LEU A 59 -15.37 4.08 -3.40
C LEU A 59 -15.92 3.92 -4.83
N PRO A 60 -16.95 4.66 -5.28
CA PRO A 60 -17.46 4.52 -6.65
C PRO A 60 -16.43 4.86 -7.74
N LEU A 61 -15.49 5.76 -7.45
CA LEU A 61 -14.39 6.10 -8.37
C LEU A 61 -13.42 4.92 -8.51
N PHE A 62 -13.01 4.32 -7.39
CA PHE A 62 -12.11 3.17 -7.41
C PHE A 62 -12.77 1.91 -7.98
N GLU A 63 -14.09 1.73 -7.77
CA GLU A 63 -14.86 0.69 -8.46
C GLU A 63 -14.82 0.87 -9.97
N THR A 64 -14.94 2.12 -10.46
CA THR A 64 -14.81 2.42 -11.89
C THR A 64 -13.42 2.11 -12.41
N TYR A 65 -12.36 2.48 -11.67
CA TYR A 65 -10.98 2.15 -12.03
C TYR A 65 -10.73 0.64 -12.07
N ALA A 66 -11.38 -0.14 -11.21
CA ALA A 66 -11.24 -1.60 -11.20
C ALA A 66 -11.90 -2.31 -12.40
N GLN A 67 -12.73 -1.61 -13.18
CA GLN A 67 -13.34 -2.15 -14.40
C GLN A 67 -12.51 -1.88 -15.67
N ASP A 68 -11.38 -1.16 -15.58
CA ASP A 68 -10.51 -0.81 -16.70
C ASP A 68 -9.06 -1.21 -16.36
N ASP A 69 -8.40 -1.93 -17.28
CA ASP A 69 -7.00 -2.36 -17.11
C ASP A 69 -5.98 -1.24 -17.38
N ARG A 70 -6.44 -0.02 -17.73
CA ARG A 70 -5.56 1.12 -18.00
C ARG A 70 -4.74 1.51 -16.76
N THR A 71 -3.42 1.49 -16.93
CA THR A 71 -2.45 1.91 -15.91
C THR A 71 -1.53 3.03 -16.46
N PRO A 72 -1.49 4.22 -15.85
CA PRO A 72 -2.27 4.65 -14.68
C PRO A 72 -3.74 4.94 -15.04
N PRO A 73 -4.67 4.83 -14.09
CA PRO A 73 -6.08 5.17 -14.29
C PRO A 73 -6.24 6.64 -14.70
N VAL A 74 -7.33 6.95 -15.41
CA VAL A 74 -7.63 8.34 -15.82
C VAL A 74 -8.08 9.13 -14.60
N PHE A 75 -7.33 10.17 -14.24
CA PHE A 75 -7.70 11.12 -13.18
C PHE A 75 -8.85 12.02 -13.65
N GLY A 76 -10.02 11.90 -13.01
CA GLY A 76 -11.08 12.92 -13.05
C GLY A 76 -11.74 13.16 -14.41
N GLU A 77 -13.06 12.99 -14.44
CA GLU A 77 -13.99 13.27 -15.54
C GLU A 77 -13.79 12.44 -16.83
N ARG A 78 -14.87 11.77 -17.22
CA ARG A 78 -15.13 11.44 -18.62
C ARG A 78 -16.06 12.50 -19.18
#